data_AF-M7SRR8-F1
#
_entry.id   AF-M7SRR8-F1
#
_cell.length_a   1.000
_cell.length_b   1.000
_cell.length_c   1.000
_cell.angle_alpha   90.00
_cell.angle_beta   90.00
_cell.angle_gamma   90.00
#
_symmetry.space_group_name_H-M   'P 1'
#
loop_
_entity.id
_entity.type
_entity.pdbx_description
1 polymer ?
#
loop_
_entity_poly.entity_id
_entity_poly.type
_entity_poly.pdbx_seq_one_letter_code
_entity_poly.pdbx_strand_id
1 'polypeptide(L)'
;MSAAMSDINITRSYDVDMGVSYSVTKAALNSTVSKFSAQYRGQGVLFMCICPGTVDTGTPGHMTENEKEAAARLTGKFKEYAPHFTGPSSPRDSVRSVLAVIDKASVEAGDGGSFVSHKGNSQWL
;
A
#
# COMPACT_ATOMS: atom_id res chain seq x y z
N MET A 1 -7.00 -0.67 5.03
CA MET A 1 -5.92 0.02 4.30
C MET A 1 -4.66 -0.84 4.30
N SER A 2 -4.11 -1.09 3.11
CA SER A 2 -2.98 -2.01 2.88
C SER A 2 -1.64 -1.26 2.68
N ALA A 3 -0.58 -1.97 2.32
CA ALA A 3 0.77 -1.42 2.14
C ALA A 3 1.55 -2.11 1.02
N ALA A 4 2.38 -1.36 0.29
CA ALA A 4 3.26 -1.87 -0.76
C ALA A 4 4.12 -3.06 -0.29
N MET A 5 4.62 -3.00 0.95
CA MET A 5 5.48 -4.03 1.54
C MET A 5 4.76 -5.37 1.82
N SER A 6 3.43 -5.43 1.62
CA SER A 6 2.68 -6.69 1.65
C SER A 6 2.61 -7.41 0.30
N ASP A 7 3.09 -6.78 -0.78
CA ASP A 7 3.34 -7.44 -2.06
C ASP A 7 4.69 -8.16 -2.00
N ILE A 8 4.64 -9.49 -2.01
CA ILE A 8 5.82 -10.36 -1.97
C ILE A 8 6.77 -10.06 -3.13
N ASN A 9 6.27 -9.59 -4.28
CA ASN A 9 7.10 -9.24 -5.42
C ASN A 9 7.96 -8.01 -5.14
N ILE A 10 7.46 -7.05 -4.38
CA ILE A 10 8.24 -5.86 -4.00
C ILE A 10 9.37 -6.25 -3.06
N THR A 11 9.08 -7.05 -2.04
CA THR A 11 10.11 -7.56 -1.14
C THR A 11 11.18 -8.35 -1.88
N ARG A 12 10.77 -9.25 -2.78
CA ARG A 12 11.69 -10.08 -3.57
C ARG A 12 12.55 -9.29 -4.55
N SER A 13 12.00 -8.24 -5.17
CA SER A 13 12.69 -7.53 -6.27
C SER A 13 13.60 -6.40 -5.80
N TYR A 14 13.35 -5.85 -4.60
CA TYR A 14 14.07 -4.68 -4.07
C TYR A 14 14.66 -4.93 -2.67
N ASP A 15 14.75 -6.21 -2.25
CA ASP A 15 15.31 -6.66 -0.97
C ASP A 15 14.76 -5.88 0.24
N VAL A 16 13.45 -5.66 0.30
CA VAL A 16 12.82 -4.91 1.40
C VAL A 16 12.74 -5.80 2.65
N ASP A 17 13.75 -5.70 3.51
CA ASP A 17 13.95 -6.51 4.72
C ASP A 17 13.31 -5.92 5.99
N MET A 18 12.88 -4.66 5.94
CA MET A 18 12.32 -3.95 7.08
C MET A 18 10.82 -4.20 7.27
N GLY A 19 10.34 -3.98 8.49
CA GLY A 19 8.90 -3.95 8.79
C GLY A 19 8.21 -5.32 8.73
N VAL A 20 8.93 -6.43 8.99
CA VAL A 20 8.42 -7.80 8.87
C VAL A 20 7.03 -7.99 9.46
N SER A 21 6.82 -7.65 10.74
CA SER A 21 5.52 -7.83 11.41
C SER A 21 4.41 -6.98 10.78
N TYR A 22 4.74 -5.75 10.38
CA TYR A 22 3.83 -4.85 9.67
C TYR A 22 3.44 -5.45 8.32
N SER A 23 4.41 -5.87 7.51
CA SER A 23 4.21 -6.46 6.19
C SER A 23 3.38 -7.74 6.25
N VAL A 24 3.69 -8.64 7.18
CA VAL A 24 2.92 -9.89 7.40
C VAL A 24 1.48 -9.58 7.79
N THR A 25 1.25 -8.64 8.71
CA THR A 25 -0.11 -8.25 9.13
C THR A 25 -0.89 -7.64 7.96
N LYS A 26 -0.25 -6.82 7.13
CA LYS A 26 -0.87 -6.23 5.93
C LYS A 26 -1.16 -7.28 4.86
N ALA A 27 -0.28 -8.27 4.68
CA ALA A 27 -0.52 -9.39 3.77
C ALA A 27 -1.69 -10.28 4.25
N ALA A 28 -1.76 -10.56 5.55
CA ALA A 28 -2.88 -11.27 6.15
C ALA A 28 -4.21 -10.53 5.92
N LEU A 29 -4.22 -9.20 6.12
CA LEU A 29 -5.39 -8.36 5.82
C LEU A 29 -5.83 -8.47 4.36
N ASN A 30 -4.89 -8.42 3.40
CA ASN A 30 -5.21 -8.58 1.97
C ASN A 30 -5.86 -9.93 1.68
N SER A 31 -5.35 -11.00 2.29
CA SER A 31 -5.91 -12.34 2.19
C SER A 31 -7.31 -12.43 2.81
N THR A 32 -7.54 -11.80 3.98
CA THR A 32 -8.86 -11.73 4.60
C THR A 32 -9.87 -11.01 3.71
N VAL A 33 -9.48 -9.86 3.13
CA VAL A 33 -10.35 -9.07 2.23
C VAL A 33 -10.68 -9.85 0.96
N SER A 34 -9.73 -10.60 0.38
CA SER A 34 -10.01 -11.42 -0.81
C SER A 34 -11.00 -12.56 -0.50
N LYS A 35 -10.89 -13.18 0.68
CA LYS A 35 -11.85 -14.20 1.12
C LYS A 35 -13.25 -13.64 1.36
N PHE A 36 -13.38 -12.46 1.98
CA PHE A 36 -14.68 -11.82 2.14
C PHE A 36 -15.28 -11.37 0.80
N SER A 37 -14.48 -10.87 -0.14
CA SER A 37 -14.95 -10.65 -1.50
C SER A 37 -15.53 -11.93 -2.10
N ALA A 38 -14.81 -13.05 -2.03
CA ALA A 38 -15.30 -14.33 -2.56
C ALA A 38 -16.63 -14.77 -1.92
N GLN A 39 -16.80 -14.54 -0.62
CA GLN A 39 -18.00 -14.89 0.12
C GLN A 39 -19.21 -14.00 -0.19
N TYR A 40 -18.99 -12.69 -0.35
CA TYR A 40 -20.09 -11.70 -0.36
C TYR A 40 -20.28 -11.00 -1.71
N ARG A 41 -19.39 -11.18 -2.69
CA ARG A 41 -19.53 -10.53 -4.02
C ARG A 41 -20.84 -10.88 -4.73
N GLY A 42 -21.37 -12.10 -4.52
CA GLY A 42 -22.68 -12.50 -5.07
C GLY A 42 -23.87 -11.74 -4.48
N GLN A 43 -23.66 -11.03 -3.36
CA GLN A 43 -24.64 -10.17 -2.70
C GLN A 43 -24.43 -8.68 -3.07
N GLY A 44 -23.55 -8.38 -4.03
CA GLY A 44 -23.24 -7.01 -4.46
C GLY A 44 -22.35 -6.22 -3.49
N VAL A 45 -21.70 -6.87 -2.52
CA VAL A 45 -20.81 -6.19 -1.57
C VAL A 45 -19.38 -6.15 -2.10
N LEU A 46 -18.83 -4.95 -2.24
CA LEU A 46 -17.44 -4.72 -2.64
C LEU A 46 -16.51 -4.78 -1.42
N PHE A 47 -15.55 -5.70 -1.46
CA PHE A 47 -14.42 -5.76 -0.54
C PHE A 47 -13.13 -5.49 -1.32
N MET A 48 -12.32 -4.53 -0.91
CA MET A 48 -11.05 -4.23 -1.58
C MET A 48 -10.01 -3.66 -0.62
N CYS A 49 -8.74 -3.81 -0.97
CA CYS A 49 -7.60 -3.25 -0.25
C CYS A 49 -6.91 -2.17 -1.09
N ILE A 50 -6.82 -0.96 -0.54
CA ILE A 50 -6.08 0.14 -1.17
C ILE A 50 -4.87 0.48 -0.30
N CYS A 51 -3.69 0.54 -0.92
CA CYS A 51 -2.46 1.11 -0.36
C CYS A 51 -2.37 2.60 -0.72
N PRO A 52 -2.25 3.51 0.27
CA PRO A 52 -2.25 4.96 0.01
C PRO A 52 -0.95 5.48 -0.64
N GLY A 53 0.07 4.63 -0.84
CA GLY A 53 1.44 5.06 -1.14
C GLY A 53 2.16 5.58 0.11
N THR A 54 3.23 6.34 -0.09
CA THR A 54 3.95 7.04 0.99
C THR A 54 3.28 8.37 1.28
N VAL A 55 2.94 8.60 2.54
CA VAL A 55 2.19 9.78 3.00
C VAL A 55 2.92 10.40 4.17
N ASP A 56 3.09 11.71 4.15
CA ASP A 56 3.63 12.47 5.27
C ASP A 56 2.52 12.69 6.31
N THR A 57 2.44 11.78 7.27
CA THR A 57 1.49 11.86 8.39
C THR A 57 2.08 12.60 9.59
N GLY A 58 3.21 13.29 9.42
CA GLY A 58 4.01 13.84 10.51
C GLY A 58 4.95 12.82 11.13
N THR A 59 6.09 13.31 11.63
CA THR A 59 7.13 12.49 12.26
C THR A 59 6.76 12.16 13.70
N PRO A 60 6.81 10.88 14.13
CA PRO A 60 6.73 10.56 15.55
C PRO A 60 8.06 10.94 16.22
N GLY A 61 8.16 12.16 16.72
CA GLY A 61 9.25 12.60 17.59
C GLY A 61 10.67 12.49 17.02
N HIS A 62 11.66 12.47 17.93
CA HIS A 62 13.07 12.31 17.61
C HIS A 62 13.37 10.86 17.20
N MET A 63 13.78 10.64 15.94
CA MET A 63 14.36 9.37 15.51
C MET A 63 15.77 9.20 16.07
N THR A 64 16.08 7.99 16.52
CA THR A 64 17.44 7.52 16.78
C THR A 64 18.27 7.47 15.49
N GLU A 65 19.60 7.45 15.58
CA GLU A 65 20.47 7.34 14.40
C GLU A 65 20.20 6.05 13.61
N ASN A 66 19.98 4.93 14.29
CA ASN A 66 19.65 3.65 13.64
C ASN A 66 18.35 3.73 12.82
N GLU A 67 17.33 4.45 13.33
CA GLU A 67 16.06 4.66 12.61
C GLU A 67 16.25 5.57 11.38
N LYS A 68 17.11 6.59 11.47
CA LYS A 68 17.44 7.45 10.32
C LYS A 68 18.16 6.67 9.23
N GLU A 69 19.13 5.84 9.58
CA GLU A 69 19.83 4.99 8.63
C GLU A 69 18.88 3.98 7.97
N ALA A 70 17.99 3.38 8.76
CA ALA A 70 16.96 2.48 8.30
C ALA A 70 15.99 3.17 7.31
N ALA A 71 15.55 4.40 7.62
CA ALA A 71 14.72 5.21 6.74
C ALA A 71 15.46 5.61 5.44
N ALA A 72 16.75 5.93 5.53
CA ALA A 72 17.58 6.25 4.37
C ALA A 72 17.74 5.04 3.44
N ARG A 73 17.98 3.84 3.98
CA ARG A 73 18.03 2.58 3.20
C ARG A 73 16.71 2.32 2.49
N LEU A 74 15.58 2.47 3.19
CA LEU A 74 14.25 2.29 2.60
C LEU A 74 13.98 3.31 1.48
N THR A 75 14.37 4.57 1.69
CA THR A 75 14.25 5.62 0.67
C THR A 75 15.09 5.30 -0.56
N GLY A 76 16.29 4.72 -0.38
CA GLY A 76 17.12 4.21 -1.48
C GLY A 76 16.38 3.16 -2.32
N LYS A 77 15.78 2.16 -1.66
CA LYS A 77 14.98 1.11 -2.31
C LYS A 77 13.76 1.66 -3.06
N PHE A 78 13.11 2.70 -2.51
CA PHE A 78 12.00 3.38 -3.19
C PHE A 78 12.44 4.09 -4.48
N LYS A 79 13.62 4.72 -4.48
CA LYS A 79 14.17 5.33 -5.71
C LYS A 79 14.60 4.29 -6.74
N GLU A 80 15.08 3.14 -6.31
CA GLU A 80 15.37 2.02 -7.20
C GLU A 80 14.10 1.48 -7.87
N TYR A 81 13.03 1.30 -7.09
CA TYR A 81 11.72 0.88 -7.59
C TYR A 81 11.04 1.92 -8.49
N ALA A 82 11.09 3.19 -8.08
CA ALA A 82 10.45 4.30 -8.78
C ALA A 82 11.41 5.50 -8.83
N PRO A 83 12.24 5.63 -9.88
CA PRO A 83 13.22 6.71 -10.00
C PRO A 83 12.61 8.13 -9.99
N HIS A 84 11.34 8.25 -10.35
CA HIS A 84 10.59 9.51 -10.32
C HIS A 84 9.99 9.84 -8.94
N PHE A 85 10.21 8.99 -7.94
CA PHE A 85 9.70 9.20 -6.59
C PHE A 85 10.43 10.38 -5.93
N THR A 86 9.69 11.47 -5.69
CA THR A 86 10.20 12.70 -5.09
C THR A 86 10.01 12.79 -3.58
N GLY A 87 9.41 11.76 -2.96
CA GLY A 87 9.10 11.73 -1.53
C GLY A 87 7.61 11.54 -1.24
N PRO A 88 7.24 11.54 0.06
CA PRO A 88 5.87 11.30 0.49
C PRO A 88 4.91 12.38 0.01
N SER A 89 3.67 11.97 -0.28
CA SER A 89 2.56 12.87 -0.60
C SER A 89 1.96 13.49 0.67
N SER A 90 1.22 14.59 0.52
CA SER A 90 0.43 15.14 1.63
C SER A 90 -0.74 14.20 1.99
N PRO A 91 -1.24 14.21 3.24
CA PRO A 91 -2.43 13.44 3.60
C PRO A 91 -3.64 13.77 2.72
N ARG A 92 -3.80 15.04 2.33
CA ARG A 92 -4.88 15.51 1.46
C ARG A 92 -4.78 14.89 0.06
N ASP A 93 -3.59 14.87 -0.53
CA ASP A 93 -3.38 14.33 -1.88
C ASP A 93 -3.52 12.79 -1.90
N SER A 94 -3.03 12.13 -0.85
CA SER A 94 -3.25 10.69 -0.66
C SER A 94 -4.73 10.35 -0.58
N VAL A 95 -5.49 11.04 0.28
CA VAL A 95 -6.94 10.80 0.43
C VAL A 95 -7.67 11.05 -0.90
N ARG A 96 -7.36 12.14 -1.60
CA ARG A 96 -7.95 12.42 -2.92
C ARG A 96 -7.69 11.28 -3.90
N SER A 97 -6.48 10.74 -3.94
CA SER A 97 -6.11 9.65 -4.84
C SER A 97 -6.83 8.34 -4.48
N VAL A 98 -6.91 8.01 -3.19
CA VAL A 98 -7.66 6.83 -2.70
C VAL A 98 -9.14 6.95 -3.02
N LEU A 99 -9.77 8.11 -2.79
CA LEU A 99 -11.18 8.34 -3.13
C LEU A 99 -11.42 8.16 -4.64
N ALA A 100 -10.52 8.67 -5.49
CA ALA A 100 -10.64 8.48 -6.93
C ALA A 100 -10.57 7.01 -7.39
N VAL A 101 -9.91 6.13 -6.62
CA VAL A 101 -9.94 4.67 -6.84
C VAL A 101 -11.27 4.09 -6.38
N ILE A 102 -11.74 4.47 -5.19
CA ILE A 102 -13.02 4.02 -4.63
C ILE A 102 -14.19 4.39 -5.56
N ASP A 103 -14.24 5.64 -6.04
CA ASP A 103 -15.32 6.16 -6.88
C ASP A 103 -15.45 5.41 -8.22
N LYS A 104 -14.38 4.74 -8.67
CA LYS A 104 -14.35 3.97 -9.92
C LYS A 104 -14.55 2.48 -9.71
N ALA A 105 -14.40 1.99 -8.48
CA ALA A 105 -14.37 0.56 -8.19
C ALA A 105 -15.79 -0.02 -8.09
N SER A 106 -15.99 -1.23 -8.61
CA SER A 106 -17.26 -1.93 -8.46
C SER A 106 -17.10 -3.45 -8.45
N VAL A 107 -18.14 -4.15 -8.02
CA VAL A 107 -18.17 -5.62 -8.08
C VAL A 107 -18.22 -6.08 -9.54
N GLU A 108 -18.97 -5.37 -10.37
CA GLU A 108 -19.21 -5.64 -11.78
C GLU A 108 -17.95 -5.45 -12.63
N ALA A 109 -17.13 -4.44 -12.29
CA ALA A 109 -15.83 -4.20 -12.91
C ALA A 109 -14.76 -5.21 -12.49
N GLY A 110 -15.05 -6.07 -11.50
CA GLY A 110 -14.15 -7.13 -11.04
C GLY A 110 -13.16 -6.68 -9.97
N ASP A 111 -13.37 -5.53 -9.33
CA ASP A 111 -12.45 -5.00 -8.30
C ASP A 111 -12.54 -5.74 -6.96
N GLY A 112 -13.54 -6.62 -6.80
CA GLY A 112 -13.75 -7.39 -5.59
C GLY A 112 -12.56 -8.27 -5.22
N GLY A 113 -12.01 -8.07 -4.04
CA GLY A 113 -10.90 -8.81 -3.45
C GLY A 113 -9.53 -8.30 -3.90
N SER A 114 -9.50 -7.21 -4.68
CA SER A 114 -8.28 -6.62 -5.19
C SER A 114 -7.43 -6.00 -4.08
N PHE A 115 -6.13 -5.98 -4.35
CA PHE A 115 -5.14 -5.22 -3.59
C PHE A 115 -4.40 -4.31 -4.56
N VAL A 116 -4.67 -3.01 -4.46
CA VAL A 116 -4.18 -1.98 -5.39
C VAL A 116 -3.57 -0.79 -4.64
N SER A 117 -2.80 0.02 -5.33
CA SER A 117 -2.29 1.29 -4.82
C SER A 117 -3.32 2.42 -4.95
N HIS A 118 -2.94 3.62 -4.50
CA HIS A 118 -3.65 4.87 -4.71
C HIS A 118 -3.80 5.25 -6.19
N LYS A 119 -3.18 4.51 -7.11
CA LYS A 119 -3.33 4.61 -8.57
C LYS A 119 -4.31 3.58 -9.15
N GLY A 120 -4.87 2.69 -8.32
CA GLY A 120 -5.79 1.63 -8.76
C GLY A 120 -5.11 0.44 -9.44
N ASN A 121 -3.79 0.30 -9.31
CA ASN A 121 -3.00 -0.78 -9.90
C ASN A 121 -1.86 -1.22 -8.96
N SER A 122 -0.98 -2.11 -9.40
CA SER A 122 0.17 -2.59 -8.61
C SER A 122 1.42 -1.69 -8.72
N GLN A 123 1.26 -0.40 -9.06
CA GLN A 123 2.32 0.61 -8.95
C GLN A 123 2.18 1.34 -7.62
N TRP A 124 3.06 1.07 -6.67
CA TRP A 124 2.85 1.41 -5.26
C TRP A 124 3.29 2.82 -4.84
N LEU A 125 4.19 3.43 -5.62
CA LEU A 125 4.68 4.80 -5.50
C LEU A 125 4.31 5.57 -6.76
#